data_AF-A0A0L8I5Z5-F1
#
_entry.id   AF-A0A0L8I5Z5-F1
#
_cell.length_a   1.000
_cell.length_b   1.000
_cell.length_c   1.000
_cell.angle_alpha   90.00
_cell.angle_beta   90.00
_cell.angle_gamma   90.00
#
_symmetry.space_group_name_H-M   'P 1'
#
loop_
_entity.id
_entity.type
_entity.pdbx_description
1 polymer ?
#
loop_
_entity_poly.entity_id
_entity_poly.type
_entity_poly.pdbx_seq_one_letter_code
_entity_poly.pdbx_strand_id
1 'polypeptide(L)' 'TLLKYFSRYGEVIDCIVMKNKDTGCSRGFGFVTYKDPKCVDLILSGEPHIIDGRQ' A
#
# COMPACT_ATOMS: atom_id res chain seq x y z
N THR A 1 -3.53 -2.84 8.11
CA THR A 1 -3.47 -1.49 7.48
C THR A 1 -2.32 -1.40 6.49
N LEU A 2 -2.56 -0.74 5.36
CA LEU A 2 -1.63 -0.59 4.22
C LEU A 2 -0.23 -0.16 4.68
N LEU A 3 -0.13 0.94 5.43
CA LEU A 3 1.13 1.47 5.96
C LEU A 3 1.93 0.42 6.74
N LYS A 4 1.29 -0.31 7.67
CA LYS A 4 1.97 -1.28 8.54
C LYS A 4 2.50 -2.48 7.75
N TYR A 5 1.78 -2.91 6.71
CA TYR A 5 2.26 -3.97 5.83
C TYR A 5 3.49 -3.50 5.06
N PHE A 6 3.37 -2.36 4.37
CA PHE A 6 4.39 -1.84 3.47
C PHE A 6 5.64 -1.28 4.18
N SER A 7 5.52 -0.86 5.44
CA SER A 7 6.66 -0.42 6.26
C SER A 7 7.72 -1.51 6.48
N ARG A 8 7.41 -2.79 6.22
CA ARG A 8 8.40 -3.88 6.34
C ARG A 8 9.42 -3.90 5.20
N TYR A 9 9.07 -3.31 4.05
CA TYR A 9 9.91 -3.32 2.85
C TYR A 9 10.80 -2.08 2.77
N GLY A 10 10.48 -1.03 3.53
CA GLY A 10 11.23 0.22 3.53
C GLY A 10 10.51 1.35 4.24
N GLU A 11 11.17 2.51 4.30
CA GLU A 11 10.63 3.74 4.87
C GLU A 11 9.53 4.29 3.95
N VAL A 12 8.29 4.26 4.44
CA VAL A 12 7.11 4.83 3.77
C VAL A 12 7.00 6.32 4.14
N ILE A 13 7.03 7.18 3.14
CA ILE A 13 6.81 8.63 3.29
C ILE A 13 5.32 8.94 3.41
N ASP A 14 4.51 8.30 2.56
CA ASP A 14 3.08 8.57 2.52
C ASP A 14 2.26 7.31 2.16
N CYS A 15 1.03 7.26 2.66
CA CYS A 15 0.11 6.14 2.52
C CYS A 15 -1.32 6.69 2.45
N ILE A 16 -1.94 6.57 1.28
CA ILE A 16 -3.29 7.09 1.03
C ILE A 16 -4.19 5.95 0.58
N VAL A 17 -5.24 5.66 1.36
CA VAL A 17 -6.31 4.75 0.93
C VAL A 17 -7.38 5.57 0.23
N MET A 18 -7.67 5.25 -1.02
CA MET A 18 -8.69 5.96 -1.77
C MET A 18 -10.06 5.56 -1.25
N LYS A 19 -10.82 6.55 -0.79
CA LYS A 19 -12.19 6.38 -0.29
C LYS A 19 -13.17 7.05 -1.25
N ASN A 20 -14.34 6.44 -1.41
CA ASN A 20 -15.43 7.06 -2.13
C ASN A 20 -15.92 8.29 -1.34
N LYS A 21 -16.03 9.44 -2.00
CA LYS A 21 -16.40 10.70 -1.35
C LYS A 21 -17.83 10.68 -0.84
N ASP A 22 -18.72 9.96 -1.52
CA ASP A 22 -20.14 9.93 -1.19
C ASP A 22 -20.45 8.97 -0.02
N THR A 23 -19.77 7.83 0.05
CA THR A 23 -20.05 6.77 1.05
C THR A 23 -18.99 6.64 2.14
N GLY A 24 -17.82 7.27 1.98
CA GLY A 24 -16.67 7.09 2.87
C GLY A 24 -16.01 5.70 2.80
N CYS A 25 -16.58 4.76 2.05
CA CYS A 25 -16.07 3.41 1.89
C CYS A 25 -14.77 3.39 1.07
N SER A 26 -13.83 2.51 1.43
CA SER A 26 -12.61 2.30 0.63
C SER A 26 -12.97 1.82 -0.77
N ARG A 27 -12.31 2.38 -1.79
CA ARG A 27 -12.44 1.98 -3.20
C ARG A 27 -11.71 0.68 -3.52
N GLY A 28 -11.12 0.03 -2.52
CA GLY A 28 -10.39 -1.23 -2.69
C GLY A 28 -8.93 -1.06 -3.14
N PHE A 29 -8.44 0.17 -3.27
CA PHE A 29 -7.05 0.45 -3.61
C PHE A 29 -6.50 1.64 -2.82
N GLY A 30 -5.18 1.73 -2.77
CA GLY A 30 -4.45 2.83 -2.15
C GLY A 30 -3.09 3.01 -2.80
N PHE A 31 -2.46 4.12 -2.49
CA PHE A 31 -1.11 4.46 -2.95
C PHE A 31 -0.16 4.52 -1.75
N VAL A 32 1.05 4.02 -1.96
CA VAL A 32 2.15 4.07 -1.00
C VAL A 32 3.34 4.73 -1.68
N THR A 33 3.89 5.75 -1.03
CA THR A 33 5.09 6.45 -1.47
C THR A 33 6.25 6.05 -0.58
N TYR A 34 7.26 5.41 -1.16
CA TYR A 34 8.50 5.07 -0.49
C TYR A 34 9.54 6.17 -0.65
N LYS A 35 10.47 6.23 0.30
CA LYS A 35 11.64 7.11 0.22
C LYS A 35 12.69 6.61 -0.76
N ASP A 36 12.90 5.30 -0.81
CA ASP A 36 13.83 4.66 -1.74
C ASP A 36 13.04 3.91 -2.82
N PRO A 37 13.24 4.21 -4.12
CA PRO A 37 12.59 3.49 -5.22
C PRO A 37 12.99 2.01 -5.28
N LYS A 38 14.16 1.60 -4.75
CA LYS A 38 14.59 0.19 -4.77
C LYS A 38 13.64 -0.73 -3.99
N CYS A 39 12.99 -0.20 -2.95
CA CYS A 39 11.98 -0.94 -2.20
C CYS A 39 10.80 -1.35 -3.09
N VAL A 40 10.45 -0.51 -4.08
CA VAL A 40 9.32 -0.76 -4.98
C VAL A 40 9.61 -1.94 -5.90
N ASP A 41 10.82 -2.03 -6.46
CA ASP A 41 11.21 -3.14 -7.35
C ASP A 41 11.14 -4.50 -6.63
N LEU A 42 11.59 -4.55 -5.37
CA LEU A 42 11.51 -5.75 -4.54
C LEU A 42 10.06 -6.19 -4.29
N ILE A 43 9.17 -5.24 -4.01
CA ILE A 43 7.74 -5.49 -3.77
C ILE A 43 7.08 -5.99 -5.06
N LEU A 44 7.31 -5.30 -6.19
CA LEU A 44 6.71 -5.64 -7.48
C LEU A 44 7.20 -6.99 -8.03
N SER A 45 8.42 -7.40 -7.68
CA SER A 45 8.98 -8.70 -8.07
C SER A 45 8.46 -9.88 -7.23
N GLY A 46 7.77 -9.60 -6.13
CA GLY A 46 7.25 -10.61 -5.22
C GLY A 46 5.92 -11.24 -5.67
N GLU A 47 5.43 -12.15 -4.84
CA GLU A 47 4.08 -12.73 -5.00
C GLU A 47 2.97 -11.74 -4.61
N PRO A 48 1.74 -11.93 -5.13
CA PRO A 48 0.60 -11.09 -4.78
C PRO A 48 0.43 -10.91 -3.26
N HIS A 49 0.31 -9.65 -2.84
CA HIS A 49 0.25 -9.27 -1.42
C HIS A 49 -1.17 -9.37 -0.88
N ILE A 50 -1.40 -10.28 0.06
CA ILE A 50 -2.66 -10.31 0.81
C ILE A 50 -2.56 -9.35 2.00
N ILE A 51 -3.38 -8.29 1.99
CA ILE A 51 -3.45 -7.27 3.04
C ILE A 51 -4.87 -7.21 3.59
N ASP A 52 -5.01 -7.46 4.90
CA ASP A 52 -6.30 -7.46 5.61
C ASP A 52 -7.36 -8.38 4.92
N GLY A 53 -6.91 -9.52 4.36
CA GLY A 53 -7.76 -10.51 3.68
C GLY A 53 -8.15 -10.16 2.24
N ARG A 54 -7.54 -9.13 1.66
CA ARG A 54 -7.75 -8.68 0.27
C ARG A 54 -6.45 -8.80 -0.51
N GLN A 55 -6.53 -9.31 -1.73
CA GLN A 55 -5.42 -9.41 -2.68
C GLN A 55 -5.43 -8.21 -3.63
#